data_AF-A0A8H3HX30-F1
#
_entry.id   AF-A0A8H3HX30-F1
#
_cell.length_a   1.000
_cell.length_b   1.000
_cell.length_c   1.000
_cell.angle_alpha   90.00
_cell.angle_beta   90.00
_cell.angle_gamma   90.00
#
_symmetry.space_group_name_H-M   'P 1'
#
loop_
_entity.id
_entity.type
_entity.pdbx_description
1 polymer ?
#
loop_
_entity_poly.entity_id
_entity_poly.type
_entity_poly.pdbx_seq_one_letter_code
_entity_poly.pdbx_strand_id
1 'polypeptide(L)'
;MSTLSFHNFSWKGDPKWWNASRWTGYGPIVVCTIFGISIVQLVCGSIWIVELGKNLTVPMIIQTLLIPGCSFFNALPSIHLHMLLRNNPPKMAMTFSSIFVVLFLCSAILSLAACAGSSPSGIPHGLRHAECPQGTPGGPATGVSKGVWGTMVAFEFLSVIAYGIHGSMAYKVHRVLKGRKDRGEVEALDPEQEEARKQKARDLWQKNYRMEGL
;
A
#
# COMPACT_ATOMS: atom_id res chain seq x y z
N MET A 1 26.22 -13.23 5.96
CA MET A 1 24.87 -13.41 6.50
C MET A 1 24.76 -12.49 7.73
N SER A 2 24.22 -11.30 7.56
CA SER A 2 24.19 -10.29 8.62
C SER A 2 23.00 -10.58 9.53
N THR A 3 23.27 -10.93 10.78
CA THR A 3 22.24 -11.08 11.81
C THR A 3 21.49 -9.77 11.96
N LEU A 4 20.19 -9.82 11.70
CA LEU A 4 19.27 -8.69 11.74
C LEU A 4 19.07 -8.30 13.21
N SER A 5 19.99 -7.48 13.75
CA SER A 5 19.93 -7.03 15.14
C SER A 5 18.78 -6.04 15.32
N PHE A 6 17.74 -6.47 16.03
CA PHE A 6 16.57 -5.65 16.38
C PHE A 6 16.90 -4.43 17.26
N HIS A 7 18.16 -4.28 17.73
CA HIS A 7 18.61 -3.12 18.49
C HIS A 7 18.57 -1.78 17.73
N ASN A 8 18.42 -1.79 16.40
CA ASN A 8 18.39 -0.58 15.58
C ASN A 8 16.99 -0.02 15.28
N PHE A 9 15.94 -0.61 15.87
CA PHE A 9 14.56 -0.12 15.73
C PHE A 9 14.40 1.29 16.32
N SER A 10 13.81 2.23 15.57
CA SER A 10 13.51 3.57 16.08
C SER A 10 12.25 4.16 15.46
N TRP A 11 11.40 4.71 16.32
CA TRP A 11 10.21 5.48 15.95
C TRP A 11 10.53 6.83 15.31
N LYS A 12 11.76 7.34 15.47
CA LYS A 12 12.17 8.63 14.89
C LYS A 12 12.30 8.58 13.36
N GLY A 13 12.29 7.38 12.76
CA GLY A 13 12.32 7.20 11.31
C GLY A 13 13.60 7.69 10.64
N ASP A 14 13.51 7.92 9.33
CA ASP A 14 14.58 8.49 8.51
C ASP A 14 14.70 10.02 8.76
N PRO A 15 15.85 10.52 9.25
CA PRO A 15 16.06 11.95 9.50
C PRO A 15 15.82 12.83 8.27
N LYS A 16 16.01 12.32 7.05
CA LYS A 16 15.74 13.06 5.80
C LYS A 16 14.28 13.49 5.72
N TRP A 17 13.37 12.67 6.23
CA TRP A 17 11.94 12.97 6.23
C TRP A 17 11.61 14.07 7.24
N TRP A 18 12.16 14.01 8.45
CA TRP A 18 11.98 15.07 9.45
C TRP A 18 12.60 16.41 9.00
N ASN A 19 13.78 16.35 8.38
CA ASN A 19 14.50 17.54 7.89
C ASN A 19 13.84 18.19 6.66
N ALA A 20 12.98 17.46 5.94
CA ALA A 20 12.17 18.03 4.87
C ALA A 20 10.94 18.78 5.43
N SER A 21 10.30 18.21 6.45
CA SER A 21 9.22 18.84 7.21
C SER A 21 8.93 18.07 8.50
N ARG A 22 8.46 18.75 9.55
CA ARG A 22 8.14 18.10 10.83
C ARG A 22 7.07 17.01 10.68
N TRP A 23 6.03 17.26 9.87
CA TRP A 23 4.93 16.31 9.70
C TRP A 23 5.34 15.07 8.89
N THR A 24 6.28 15.18 7.96
CA THR A 24 6.78 14.03 7.19
C THR A 24 7.61 13.08 8.05
N GLY A 25 8.10 13.53 9.20
CA GLY A 25 8.73 12.68 10.20
C GLY A 25 7.83 11.61 10.80
N TYR A 26 6.50 11.75 10.71
CA TYR A 26 5.54 10.74 11.18
C TYR A 26 5.34 9.58 10.19
N GLY A 27 6.11 9.51 9.11
CA GLY A 27 6.06 8.41 8.14
C GLY A 27 6.07 7.00 8.75
N PRO A 28 6.93 6.67 9.74
CA PRO A 28 6.91 5.37 10.40
C PRO A 28 5.56 5.03 11.02
N ILE A 29 4.91 5.99 11.68
CA ILE A 29 3.60 5.79 12.30
C ILE A 29 2.56 5.48 11.23
N VAL A 30 2.54 6.26 10.14
CA VAL A 30 1.60 6.05 9.03
C VAL A 30 1.77 4.66 8.42
N VAL A 31 3.00 4.22 8.18
CA VAL A 31 3.25 2.88 7.63
C VAL A 31 2.85 1.78 8.61
N CYS A 32 3.08 1.94 9.91
CA CYS A 32 2.57 1.01 10.93
C CYS A 32 1.03 0.96 10.94
N THR A 33 0.36 2.10 10.76
CA THR A 33 -1.09 2.16 10.63
C THR A 33 -1.57 1.42 9.39
N ILE A 34 -0.93 1.63 8.22
CA ILE A 34 -1.22 0.90 6.99
C ILE A 34 -1.06 -0.62 7.20
N PHE A 35 0.01 -1.03 7.87
CA PHE A 35 0.24 -2.44 8.22
C PHE A 35 -0.89 -3.00 9.08
N GLY A 36 -1.27 -2.31 10.16
CA GLY A 36 -2.38 -2.72 11.02
C GLY A 36 -3.70 -2.81 10.27
N ILE A 37 -4.03 -1.81 9.44
CA ILE A 37 -5.23 -1.81 8.60
C ILE A 37 -5.22 -3.02 7.65
N SER A 38 -4.09 -3.30 6.98
CA SER A 38 -4.00 -4.41 6.04
C SER A 38 -4.22 -5.79 6.70
N ILE A 39 -3.80 -5.98 7.95
CA ILE A 39 -4.08 -7.20 8.72
C ILE A 39 -5.58 -7.32 8.98
N VAL A 40 -6.22 -6.25 9.46
CA VAL A 40 -7.67 -6.27 9.74
C VAL A 40 -8.46 -6.53 8.47
N GLN A 41 -8.08 -5.92 7.35
CA GLN A 41 -8.69 -6.16 6.04
C GLN A 41 -8.54 -7.62 5.60
N LEU A 42 -7.37 -8.25 5.77
CA LEU A 42 -7.18 -9.66 5.43
C LEU A 42 -8.05 -10.59 6.29
N VAL A 43 -8.18 -10.29 7.59
CA VAL A 43 -9.05 -11.06 8.50
C VAL A 43 -10.51 -10.91 8.10
N CYS A 44 -11.01 -9.69 7.93
CA CYS A 44 -12.37 -9.42 7.50
C CYS A 44 -12.67 -9.99 6.11
N GLY A 45 -11.73 -9.89 5.17
CA GLY A 45 -11.84 -10.47 3.82
C GLY A 45 -11.91 -12.00 3.84
N SER A 46 -11.13 -12.64 4.72
CA SER A 46 -11.20 -14.09 4.92
C SER A 46 -12.56 -14.51 5.48
N ILE A 47 -13.10 -13.79 6.47
CA ILE A 47 -14.45 -14.03 7.01
C ILE A 47 -15.51 -13.87 5.92
N TRP A 48 -15.42 -12.81 5.13
CA TRP A 48 -16.33 -12.54 4.01
C TRP A 48 -16.34 -13.70 3.00
N ILE A 49 -15.17 -14.19 2.60
CA ILE A 49 -15.06 -15.33 1.67
C ILE A 49 -15.72 -16.58 2.25
N VAL A 50 -15.54 -16.85 3.55
CA VAL A 50 -16.19 -17.98 4.22
C VAL A 50 -17.71 -17.82 4.22
N GLU A 51 -18.24 -16.62 4.48
CA GLU A 51 -19.68 -16.32 4.46
C GLU A 51 -20.30 -16.49 3.06
N LEU A 52 -19.54 -16.19 1.99
CA LEU A 52 -20.00 -16.35 0.60
C LEU A 52 -20.03 -17.80 0.12
N GLY A 53 -19.23 -18.68 0.73
CA GLY A 53 -19.19 -20.11 0.42
C GLY A 53 -18.93 -20.38 -1.06
N LYS A 54 -19.92 -20.98 -1.75
CA LYS A 54 -19.79 -21.39 -3.17
C LYS A 54 -20.05 -20.26 -4.18
N ASN A 55 -20.51 -19.09 -3.73
CA ASN A 55 -20.85 -17.95 -4.60
C ASN A 55 -19.66 -16.98 -4.80
N LEU A 56 -18.44 -17.50 -4.77
CA LEU A 56 -17.22 -16.71 -4.92
C LEU A 56 -16.96 -16.39 -6.39
N THR A 57 -16.79 -15.10 -6.67
CA THR A 57 -16.34 -14.63 -7.98
C THR A 57 -14.89 -14.15 -7.88
N VAL A 58 -14.15 -14.19 -9.00
CA VAL A 58 -12.76 -13.73 -9.07
C VAL A 58 -12.61 -12.26 -8.60
N PRO A 59 -13.48 -11.31 -9.00
CA PRO A 59 -13.43 -9.94 -8.49
C PRO A 59 -13.49 -9.82 -6.97
N MET A 60 -14.34 -10.62 -6.31
CA MET A 60 -14.46 -10.62 -4.84
C MET A 60 -13.16 -11.07 -4.16
N ILE A 61 -12.50 -12.10 -4.71
CA ILE A 61 -11.21 -12.57 -4.19
C ILE A 61 -10.15 -11.48 -4.34
N ILE A 62 -10.16 -10.78 -5.49
CA ILE A 62 -9.22 -9.69 -5.74
C ILE A 62 -9.41 -8.56 -4.72
N GLN A 63 -10.66 -8.12 -4.52
CA GLN A 63 -10.99 -7.00 -3.61
C GLN A 63 -10.71 -7.34 -2.15
N THR A 64 -11.11 -8.54 -1.70
CA THR A 64 -11.09 -8.90 -0.27
C THR A 64 -9.78 -9.52 0.21
N LEU A 65 -8.99 -10.15 -0.68
CA LEU A 65 -7.71 -10.76 -0.32
C LEU A 65 -6.52 -10.18 -1.07
N LEU A 66 -6.60 -10.06 -2.39
CA LEU A 66 -5.42 -9.73 -3.19
C LEU A 66 -4.96 -8.29 -2.96
N ILE A 67 -5.87 -7.31 -3.00
CA ILE A 67 -5.54 -5.90 -2.75
C ILE A 67 -5.02 -5.70 -1.32
N PRO A 68 -5.71 -6.14 -0.25
CA PRO A 68 -5.18 -6.09 1.12
C PRO A 68 -3.86 -6.87 1.30
N GLY A 69 -3.70 -8.02 0.63
CA GLY A 69 -2.49 -8.83 0.66
C GLY A 69 -1.29 -8.10 0.05
N CYS A 70 -1.47 -7.50 -1.13
CA CYS A 70 -0.45 -6.64 -1.73
C CYS A 70 -0.11 -5.44 -0.83
N SER A 71 -1.12 -4.83 -0.19
CA SER A 71 -0.93 -3.74 0.78
C SER A 71 -0.07 -4.19 1.96
N PHE A 72 -0.36 -5.35 2.54
CA PHE A 72 0.41 -5.97 3.63
C PHE A 72 1.87 -6.21 3.22
N PHE A 73 2.09 -6.85 2.06
CA PHE A 73 3.42 -7.12 1.55
C PHE A 73 4.19 -5.86 1.13
N ASN A 74 3.51 -4.75 0.84
CA ASN A 74 4.15 -3.45 0.65
C ASN A 74 4.48 -2.76 1.98
N ALA A 75 3.65 -2.94 3.00
CA ALA A 75 3.85 -2.33 4.32
C ALA A 75 5.05 -2.93 5.05
N LEU A 76 5.29 -4.24 4.96
CA LEU A 76 6.45 -4.92 5.56
C LEU A 76 7.82 -4.31 5.18
N PRO A 77 8.22 -4.24 3.89
CA PRO A 77 9.47 -3.62 3.49
C PRO A 77 9.46 -2.11 3.76
N SER A 78 8.29 -1.45 3.72
CA SER A 78 8.19 -0.03 4.08
C SER A 78 8.50 0.21 5.57
N ILE A 79 8.01 -0.64 6.48
CA ILE A 79 8.38 -0.61 7.91
C ILE A 79 9.88 -0.82 8.05
N HIS A 80 10.43 -1.81 7.36
CA HIS A 80 11.86 -2.10 7.39
C HIS A 80 12.69 -0.88 6.92
N LEU A 81 12.29 -0.23 5.83
CA LEU A 81 12.97 0.95 5.29
C LEU A 81 12.84 2.19 6.18
N HIS A 82 11.67 2.40 6.80
CA HIS A 82 11.44 3.55 7.68
C HIS A 82 12.07 3.39 9.06
N MET A 83 11.99 2.21 9.66
CA MET A 83 12.30 2.00 11.08
C MET A 83 13.66 1.33 11.32
N LEU A 84 14.09 0.44 10.42
CA LEU A 84 15.31 -0.35 10.57
C LEU A 84 16.47 0.22 9.74
N LEU A 85 16.30 0.31 8.41
CA LEU A 85 17.35 0.81 7.52
C LEU A 85 17.44 2.34 7.45
N ARG A 86 16.33 3.04 7.78
CA ARG A 86 16.22 4.52 7.77
C ARG A 86 16.76 5.14 6.47
N ASN A 87 16.48 4.48 5.36
CA ASN A 87 16.94 4.89 4.03
C ASN A 87 15.80 4.74 3.03
N ASN A 88 14.64 5.32 3.34
CA ASN A 88 13.47 5.14 2.48
C ASN A 88 13.53 6.07 1.26
N PRO A 89 13.63 5.55 0.02
CA PRO A 89 13.59 6.38 -1.18
C PRO A 89 12.17 6.95 -1.38
N PRO A 90 12.01 8.29 -1.39
CA PRO A 90 10.68 8.92 -1.45
C PRO A 90 9.97 8.65 -2.78
N LYS A 91 10.70 8.40 -3.88
CA LYS A 91 10.09 8.03 -5.16
C LYS A 91 9.33 6.70 -5.07
N MET A 92 9.91 5.68 -4.44
CA MET A 92 9.23 4.38 -4.30
C MET A 92 8.00 4.52 -3.40
N ALA A 93 8.15 5.19 -2.26
CA ALA A 93 7.04 5.45 -1.34
C ALA A 93 5.88 6.18 -2.04
N MET A 94 6.17 7.18 -2.88
CA MET A 94 5.17 7.89 -3.66
C MET A 94 4.48 6.97 -4.68
N THR A 95 5.25 6.22 -5.49
CA THR A 95 4.71 5.34 -6.54
C THR A 95 3.81 4.26 -5.97
N PHE A 96 4.26 3.52 -4.94
CA PHE A 96 3.46 2.48 -4.35
C PHE A 96 2.21 3.06 -3.68
N SER A 97 2.34 4.19 -2.97
CA SER A 97 1.19 4.83 -2.35
C SER A 97 0.16 5.29 -3.37
N SER A 98 0.57 5.85 -4.51
CA SER A 98 -0.37 6.24 -5.56
C SER A 98 -1.11 5.04 -6.17
N ILE A 99 -0.42 3.91 -6.36
CA ILE A 99 -1.04 2.68 -6.88
C ILE A 99 -2.10 2.19 -5.89
N PHE A 100 -1.76 2.08 -4.60
CA PHE A 100 -2.71 1.60 -3.59
C PHE A 100 -3.88 2.56 -3.36
N VAL A 101 -3.67 3.87 -3.42
CA VAL A 101 -4.77 4.86 -3.40
C VAL A 101 -5.78 4.54 -4.50
N VAL A 102 -5.32 4.35 -5.73
CA VAL A 102 -6.21 4.06 -6.87
C VAL A 102 -6.90 2.71 -6.68
N LEU A 103 -6.16 1.67 -6.31
CA LEU A 103 -6.73 0.33 -6.12
C LEU A 103 -7.81 0.31 -5.04
N PHE A 104 -7.55 0.88 -3.86
CA PHE A 104 -8.53 0.91 -2.77
C PHE A 104 -9.71 1.84 -3.08
N LEU A 105 -9.48 2.97 -3.78
CA LEU A 105 -10.56 3.86 -4.16
C LEU A 105 -11.50 3.22 -5.18
N CYS A 106 -10.93 2.57 -6.20
CA CYS A 106 -11.71 1.79 -7.16
C CYS A 106 -12.47 0.65 -6.48
N SER A 107 -11.82 -0.08 -5.56
CA SER A 107 -12.46 -1.14 -4.78
C SER A 107 -13.67 -0.62 -3.99
N ALA A 108 -13.48 0.46 -3.23
CA ALA A 108 -14.53 1.06 -2.41
C ALA A 108 -15.70 1.59 -3.25
N ILE A 109 -15.42 2.25 -4.37
CA ILE A 109 -16.44 2.75 -5.29
C ILE A 109 -17.24 1.59 -5.89
N LEU A 110 -16.57 0.52 -6.32
CA LEU A 110 -17.23 -0.66 -6.88
C LEU A 110 -18.11 -1.34 -5.83
N SER A 111 -17.60 -1.53 -4.61
CA SER A 111 -18.37 -2.10 -3.49
C SER A 111 -19.63 -1.29 -3.19
N LEU A 112 -19.53 0.05 -3.17
CA LEU A 112 -20.68 0.93 -2.97
C LEU A 112 -21.64 0.91 -4.16
N ALA A 113 -21.12 0.97 -5.39
CA ALA A 113 -21.92 1.01 -6.61
C ALA A 113 -22.71 -0.29 -6.81
N ALA A 114 -22.09 -1.45 -6.51
CA ALA A 114 -22.73 -2.75 -6.59
C ALA A 114 -23.97 -2.86 -5.67
N CYS A 115 -23.98 -2.13 -4.56
CA CYS A 115 -25.05 -2.17 -3.56
C CYS A 115 -25.88 -0.88 -3.46
N ALA A 116 -25.65 0.10 -4.35
CA ALA A 116 -26.47 1.29 -4.48
C ALA A 116 -27.81 0.87 -5.13
N GLY A 117 -28.91 0.96 -4.37
CA GLY A 117 -30.24 0.43 -4.69
C GLY A 117 -31.00 1.06 -5.88
N SER A 118 -30.31 1.57 -6.89
CA SER A 118 -30.88 2.17 -8.09
C SER A 118 -30.50 1.37 -9.34
N SER A 119 -31.04 0.15 -9.46
CA SER A 119 -31.27 -0.41 -10.80
C SER A 119 -32.61 0.12 -11.30
N PRO A 120 -32.69 0.74 -12.50
CA PRO A 120 -33.97 0.94 -13.16
C PRO A 120 -34.67 -0.40 -13.28
N SER A 121 -36.00 -0.40 -13.20
CA SER A 121 -36.93 -1.52 -13.10
C SER A 121 -36.94 -2.48 -14.31
N GLY A 122 -35.77 -2.96 -14.76
CA GLY A 122 -35.63 -3.82 -15.94
C GLY A 122 -34.31 -4.60 -16.03
N ILE A 123 -33.41 -4.53 -15.04
CA ILE A 123 -32.20 -5.37 -15.03
C ILE A 123 -32.55 -6.75 -14.45
N PRO A 124 -32.31 -7.86 -15.17
CA PRO A 124 -32.61 -9.21 -14.69
C PRO A 124 -31.97 -9.49 -13.33
N HIS A 125 -32.72 -10.14 -12.44
CA HIS A 125 -32.27 -10.53 -11.09
C HIS A 125 -30.94 -11.32 -11.06
N GLY A 126 -30.48 -11.86 -12.19
CA GLY A 126 -29.20 -12.60 -12.33
C GLY A 126 -27.94 -11.73 -12.45
N LEU A 127 -28.06 -10.40 -12.54
CA LEU A 127 -26.93 -9.45 -12.51
C LEU A 127 -26.79 -8.75 -11.15
N ARG A 128 -27.60 -9.14 -10.15
CA ARG A 128 -27.51 -8.61 -8.79
C ARG A 128 -26.31 -9.25 -8.08
N HIS A 129 -25.35 -8.40 -7.71
CA HIS A 129 -24.06 -8.82 -7.20
C HIS A 129 -24.19 -9.61 -5.89
N ALA A 130 -23.62 -10.81 -5.85
CA ALA A 130 -23.59 -11.69 -4.69
C ALA A 130 -22.83 -11.09 -3.49
N GLU A 131 -22.12 -9.97 -3.68
CA GLU A 131 -21.35 -9.26 -2.65
C GLU A 131 -22.20 -8.39 -1.72
N CYS A 132 -23.46 -8.11 -2.04
CA CYS A 132 -24.27 -7.21 -1.23
C CYS A 132 -24.79 -7.88 0.05
N PRO A 133 -24.75 -7.18 1.20
CA PRO A 133 -25.11 -7.77 2.47
C PRO A 133 -26.62 -8.05 2.57
N GLN A 134 -26.98 -8.99 3.43
CA GLN A 134 -28.38 -9.44 3.58
C GLN A 134 -29.30 -8.28 3.99
N GLY A 135 -30.47 -8.15 3.35
CA GLY A 135 -31.45 -7.10 3.66
C GLY A 135 -31.11 -5.72 3.09
N THR A 136 -30.29 -5.67 2.05
CA THR A 136 -30.10 -4.48 1.19
C THR A 136 -31.19 -4.48 0.11
N PRO A 137 -31.83 -3.32 -0.23
CA PRO A 137 -32.87 -3.27 -1.25
C PRO A 137 -32.37 -3.83 -2.58
N GLY A 138 -32.85 -5.01 -2.94
CA GLY A 138 -32.47 -5.69 -4.15
C GLY A 138 -31.24 -6.61 -4.09
N GLY A 139 -30.68 -6.92 -2.92
CA GLY A 139 -29.63 -7.93 -2.79
C GLY A 139 -30.18 -9.37 -2.78
N PRO A 140 -29.46 -10.37 -3.30
CA PRO A 140 -29.76 -11.77 -3.01
C PRO A 140 -29.55 -12.06 -1.51
N ALA A 141 -30.24 -13.07 -0.98
CA ALA A 141 -30.15 -13.49 0.43
C ALA A 141 -28.82 -14.21 0.76
N THR A 142 -27.72 -13.84 0.08
CA THR A 142 -26.41 -14.49 0.19
C THR A 142 -25.64 -13.95 1.39
N GLY A 143 -26.12 -14.24 2.60
CA GLY A 143 -25.35 -14.54 3.82
C GLY A 143 -24.32 -13.54 4.39
N VAL A 144 -23.88 -12.49 3.68
CA VAL A 144 -22.81 -11.62 4.16
C VAL A 144 -23.36 -10.64 5.18
N SER A 145 -22.72 -10.58 6.34
CA SER A 145 -23.08 -9.67 7.41
C SER A 145 -22.91 -8.21 6.97
N LYS A 146 -23.95 -7.38 7.19
CA LYS A 146 -23.87 -5.91 6.99
C LYS A 146 -22.66 -5.30 7.72
N GLY A 147 -22.33 -5.85 8.90
CA GLY A 147 -21.19 -5.42 9.69
C GLY A 147 -19.85 -5.72 9.02
N VAL A 148 -19.67 -6.93 8.48
CA VAL A 148 -18.42 -7.35 7.81
C VAL A 148 -18.21 -6.55 6.53
N TRP A 149 -19.24 -6.45 5.69
CA TRP A 149 -19.20 -5.64 4.46
C TRP A 149 -18.89 -4.17 4.75
N GLY A 150 -19.63 -3.56 5.69
CA GLY A 150 -19.46 -2.14 6.04
C GLY A 150 -18.07 -1.86 6.63
N THR A 151 -17.56 -2.78 7.44
CA THR A 151 -16.21 -2.71 7.99
C THR A 151 -15.16 -2.75 6.89
N MET A 152 -15.30 -3.66 5.93
CA MET A 152 -14.38 -3.79 4.79
C MET A 152 -14.33 -2.52 3.97
N VAL A 153 -15.49 -2.00 3.55
CA VAL A 153 -15.59 -0.75 2.78
C VAL A 153 -15.00 0.43 3.56
N ALA A 154 -15.28 0.53 4.87
CA ALA A 154 -14.70 1.57 5.72
C ALA A 154 -13.17 1.49 5.76
N PHE A 155 -12.60 0.28 5.89
CA PHE A 155 -11.15 0.09 5.85
C PHE A 155 -10.55 0.35 4.47
N GLU A 156 -11.26 0.08 3.37
CA GLU A 156 -10.80 0.49 2.03
C GLU A 156 -10.63 2.02 1.96
N PHE A 157 -11.60 2.80 2.45
CA PHE A 157 -11.47 4.26 2.53
C PHE A 157 -10.36 4.71 3.49
N LEU A 158 -10.20 4.07 4.64
CA LEU A 158 -9.10 4.37 5.56
C LEU A 158 -7.74 4.08 4.90
N SER A 159 -7.63 3.01 4.12
CA SER A 159 -6.44 2.70 3.32
C SER A 159 -6.18 3.77 2.26
N VAL A 160 -7.21 4.25 1.55
CA VAL A 160 -7.08 5.40 0.63
C VAL A 160 -6.50 6.61 1.34
N ILE A 161 -7.02 6.96 2.52
CA ILE A 161 -6.54 8.10 3.30
C ILE A 161 -5.10 7.88 3.77
N ALA A 162 -4.80 6.72 4.34
CA ALA A 162 -3.48 6.41 4.88
C ALA A 162 -2.39 6.42 3.80
N TYR A 163 -2.65 5.77 2.65
CA TYR A 163 -1.76 5.82 1.50
C TYR A 163 -1.70 7.21 0.87
N GLY A 164 -2.80 7.96 0.84
CA GLY A 164 -2.82 9.35 0.36
C GLY A 164 -1.92 10.26 1.21
N ILE A 165 -1.99 10.12 2.53
CA ILE A 165 -1.11 10.82 3.48
C ILE A 165 0.35 10.41 3.25
N HIS A 166 0.63 9.11 3.21
CA HIS A 166 2.00 8.61 3.01
C HIS A 166 2.60 9.05 1.67
N GLY A 167 1.83 8.98 0.59
CA GLY A 167 2.21 9.47 -0.73
C GLY A 167 2.47 10.98 -0.73
N SER A 168 1.63 11.75 -0.04
CA SER A 168 1.82 13.21 0.13
C SER A 168 3.10 13.54 0.91
N MET A 169 3.39 12.77 1.97
CA MET A 169 4.66 12.91 2.71
C MET A 169 5.85 12.64 1.80
N ALA A 170 5.81 11.53 1.07
CA ALA A 170 6.85 11.13 0.14
C ALA A 170 7.06 12.18 -0.96
N TYR A 171 5.99 12.74 -1.51
CA TYR A 171 6.03 13.83 -2.49
C TYR A 171 6.72 15.08 -1.92
N LYS A 172 6.37 15.49 -0.69
CA LYS A 172 6.99 16.64 -0.04
C LYS A 172 8.49 16.43 0.15
N VAL A 173 8.88 15.26 0.66
CA VAL A 173 10.30 14.89 0.83
C VAL A 173 11.02 14.88 -0.52
N HIS A 174 10.41 14.29 -1.55
CA HIS A 174 10.98 14.27 -2.89
C HIS A 174 11.23 15.68 -3.43
N ARG A 175 10.25 16.58 -3.30
CA ARG A 175 10.39 17.97 -3.75
C ARG A 175 11.48 18.74 -3.03
N VAL A 176 11.59 18.58 -1.71
CA VAL A 176 12.64 19.27 -0.92
C VAL A 176 14.02 18.75 -1.31
N LEU A 177 14.19 17.43 -1.42
CA LEU A 177 15.47 16.85 -1.81
C LEU A 177 15.88 17.24 -3.23
N LYS A 178 14.93 17.26 -4.18
CA LYS A 178 15.19 17.75 -5.54
C LYS A 178 15.60 19.23 -5.52
N GLY A 179 14.88 20.08 -4.78
CA GLY A 179 15.21 21.49 -4.67
C GLY A 179 16.57 21.77 -4.02
N ARG A 180 16.99 20.98 -3.04
CA ARG A 180 18.34 21.09 -2.45
C ARG A 180 19.42 20.61 -3.42
N LYS A 181 19.15 19.57 -4.19
CA LYS A 181 20.05 19.10 -5.26
C LYS A 181 20.24 20.19 -6.32
N ASP A 182 19.16 20.82 -6.74
CA ASP A 182 19.18 21.90 -7.74
C ASP A 182 19.94 23.15 -7.25
N ARG A 183 20.03 23.36 -5.93
CA ARG A 183 20.80 24.45 -5.29
C ARG A 183 22.24 24.08 -4.93
N GLY A 184 22.65 22.83 -5.12
CA GLY A 184 23.97 22.33 -4.67
C GLY A 184 24.14 22.24 -3.15
N GLU A 185 23.05 22.25 -2.38
CA GLU A 185 23.07 22.24 -0.90
C GLU A 185 23.08 20.84 -0.29
N VAL A 186 22.74 19.80 -1.07
CA VAL A 186 23.06 18.43 -0.67
C VAL A 186 24.54 18.28 -0.91
N GLU A 187 25.31 17.95 0.12
CA GLU A 187 26.68 17.45 0.01
C GLU A 187 26.68 16.46 -1.16
N ALA A 188 27.10 16.96 -2.32
CA ALA A 188 27.20 16.15 -3.49
C ALA A 188 28.21 15.10 -3.04
N LEU A 189 27.77 13.85 -2.91
CA LEU A 189 28.66 12.78 -3.34
C LEU A 189 29.14 13.29 -4.69
N ASP A 190 30.41 13.69 -4.72
CA ASP A 190 31.07 14.20 -5.91
C ASP A 190 30.49 13.42 -7.09
N PRO A 191 29.96 14.06 -8.15
CA PRO A 191 29.40 13.33 -9.28
C PRO A 191 30.31 12.15 -9.72
N GLU A 192 31.63 12.30 -9.56
CA GLU A 192 32.62 11.25 -9.71
C GLU A 192 32.44 10.05 -8.74
N GLN A 193 32.15 10.27 -7.45
CA GLN A 193 31.88 9.22 -6.46
C GLN A 193 30.51 8.55 -6.64
N GLU A 194 29.47 9.29 -7.06
CA GLU A 194 28.17 8.69 -7.37
C GLU A 194 28.25 7.83 -8.64
N GLU A 195 28.99 8.29 -9.65
CA GLU A 195 29.29 7.52 -10.86
C GLU A 195 30.19 6.33 -10.54
N ALA A 196 31.24 6.47 -9.74
CA ALA A 196 32.12 5.38 -9.34
C ALA A 196 31.36 4.29 -8.56
N ARG A 197 30.38 4.66 -7.72
CA ARG A 197 29.50 3.67 -7.05
C ARG A 197 28.58 2.96 -8.05
N LYS A 198 28.02 3.69 -9.02
CA LYS A 198 27.18 3.09 -10.08
C LYS A 198 27.99 2.22 -11.04
N GLN A 199 29.24 2.57 -11.32
CA GLN A 199 30.18 1.77 -12.10
C GLN A 199 30.56 0.52 -11.34
N LYS A 200 30.99 0.64 -10.08
CA LYS A 200 31.32 -0.50 -9.23
C LYS A 200 30.15 -1.46 -9.04
N ALA A 201 28.91 -0.96 -8.93
CA ALA A 201 27.71 -1.78 -8.88
C ALA A 201 27.43 -2.49 -10.22
N ARG A 202 27.65 -1.82 -11.35
CA ARG A 202 27.55 -2.43 -12.70
C ARG A 202 28.63 -3.48 -12.93
N ASP A 203 29.86 -3.23 -12.49
CA ASP A 203 30.98 -4.16 -12.61
C ASP A 203 30.76 -5.40 -11.75
N LEU A 204 30.25 -5.23 -10.52
CA LEU A 204 29.87 -6.36 -9.66
C LEU A 204 28.73 -7.19 -10.26
N TRP A 205 27.73 -6.53 -10.85
CA TRP A 205 26.64 -7.22 -11.53
C TRP A 205 27.13 -8.01 -12.74
N GLN A 206 27.96 -7.39 -13.60
CA GLN A 206 28.56 -8.06 -14.75
C GLN A 206 29.49 -9.20 -14.34
N LYS A 207 30.28 -9.04 -13.27
CA LYS A 207 31.17 -10.08 -12.76
C LYS A 207 30.39 -11.29 -12.24
N ASN A 208 29.30 -11.06 -11.50
CA ASN A 208 28.43 -12.15 -11.02
C ASN A 208 27.73 -12.86 -12.19
N TYR A 209 27.22 -12.12 -13.17
CA TYR A 209 26.57 -12.70 -14.35
C TYR A 209 27.54 -13.53 -15.22
N ARG A 210 28.82 -13.15 -15.27
CA ARG A 210 29.86 -13.90 -15.99
C ARG A 210 30.30 -15.18 -15.27
N MET A 211 30.10 -15.24 -13.94
CA MET A 211 30.40 -16.42 -13.12
C MET A 211 29.26 -17.45 -13.11
N GLU A 212 28.03 -17.03 -13.42
CA GLU A 212 26.84 -17.91 -13.51
C GLU A 212 26.66 -18.53 -14.92
N GLY A 213 27.50 -18.14 -15.89
CA GLY A 213 27.51 -18.66 -17.27
C GLY A 213 28.65 -19.63 -17.59
N LEU A 214 29.35 -20.13 -16.57
CA LEU A 214 30.35 -21.23 -16.62
C LEU A 214 29.84 -22.39 -15.76
#